data_AF-A0A8S3AB60-F1
#
_entry.id   AF-A0A8S3AB60-F1
#
_cell.length_a   1.000
_cell.length_b   1.000
_cell.length_c   1.000
_cell.angle_alpha   90.00
_cell.angle_beta   90.00
_cell.angle_gamma   90.00
#
_symmetry.space_group_name_H-M   'P 1'
#
loop_
_entity.id
_entity.type
_entity.pdbx_description
1 polymer ?
#
loop_
_entity_poly.entity_id
_entity_poly.type
_entity_poly.pdbx_seq_one_letter_code
_entity_poly.pdbx_strand_id
1 'polypeptide(L)'
;MLHQYNEILSELLPHIKNWTSPVMSCLFFPMKFILPAIPSLSYEQRRLMFNIILALLLRIQGNGLNTDVAHVKLIYVSLCLLIEIVRSDGVLSNQLKNETEEKSDLIKILSSLSKNGSNEQIQLKAVELISLLVPEDEFRKENNTESVTGLFVKNFNAAVRDGESKNADEVLEGFRDLIQNDDVQEEVMKQDALPSIMKFAKESKDDPLPLEVVYTMTFNKDGNKTIREDKEFVDHVKLLRDSEMRDVSKLAHGIMWKIED
;
A
#
# COMPACT_ATOMS: atom_id res chain seq x y z
N MET A 1 2.67 -30.54 -13.84
CA MET A 1 1.67 -29.77 -13.08
C MET A 1 1.69 -28.27 -13.41
N LEU A 2 2.83 -27.56 -13.38
CA LEU A 2 2.87 -26.12 -13.71
C LEU A 2 2.36 -25.75 -15.13
N HIS A 3 2.66 -26.57 -16.15
CA HIS A 3 2.14 -26.33 -17.51
C HIS A 3 0.62 -26.39 -17.60
N GLN A 4 -0.02 -27.31 -16.87
CA GLN A 4 -1.48 -27.48 -16.87
C GLN A 4 -2.19 -26.26 -16.26
N TYR A 5 -1.59 -25.61 -15.26
CA TYR A 5 -2.15 -24.38 -14.70
C TYR A 5 -2.10 -23.21 -15.70
N ASN A 6 -0.98 -23.01 -16.39
CA ASN A 6 -0.87 -21.96 -17.40
C ASN A 6 -1.86 -22.16 -18.56
N GLU A 7 -2.07 -23.41 -18.99
CA GLU A 7 -3.08 -23.75 -20.00
C GLU A 7 -4.50 -23.44 -19.49
N ILE A 8 -4.88 -23.92 -18.30
CA ILE A 8 -6.18 -23.64 -17.69
C ILE A 8 -6.41 -22.13 -17.52
N LEU A 9 -5.41 -21.38 -17.08
CA LEU A 9 -5.51 -19.93 -16.91
C LEU A 9 -5.59 -19.21 -18.25
N SER A 10 -4.84 -19.64 -19.27
CA SER A 10 -4.92 -19.08 -20.61
C SER A 10 -6.29 -19.30 -21.26
N GLU A 11 -7.00 -20.38 -20.90
CA GLU A 11 -8.37 -20.66 -21.32
C GLU A 11 -9.41 -19.90 -20.48
N LEU A 12 -9.21 -19.77 -19.16
CA LEU A 12 -10.19 -19.16 -18.27
C LEU A 12 -10.14 -17.63 -18.24
N LEU A 13 -8.94 -17.03 -18.28
CA LEU A 13 -8.74 -15.57 -18.18
C LEU A 13 -9.42 -14.78 -19.31
N PRO A 14 -9.48 -15.24 -20.58
CA PRO A 14 -10.30 -14.65 -21.64
C PRO A 14 -11.78 -14.49 -21.29
N HIS A 15 -12.30 -15.32 -20.41
CA HIS A 15 -13.70 -15.32 -20.02
C HIS A 15 -13.96 -14.61 -18.70
N ILE A 16 -12.98 -13.87 -18.13
CA ILE A 16 -13.15 -13.15 -16.86
C ILE A 16 -14.38 -12.24 -16.84
N LYS A 17 -14.74 -11.64 -17.98
CA LYS A 17 -15.93 -10.80 -18.14
C LYS A 17 -17.25 -11.55 -17.90
N ASN A 18 -17.23 -12.88 -18.06
CA ASN A 18 -18.37 -13.76 -17.91
C ASN A 18 -18.31 -14.56 -16.59
N TRP A 19 -17.30 -14.33 -15.75
CA TRP A 19 -17.20 -15.03 -14.48
C TRP A 19 -18.32 -14.55 -13.55
N THR A 20 -19.02 -15.52 -12.99
CA THR A 20 -20.07 -15.25 -12.03
C THR A 20 -19.47 -14.93 -10.66
N SER A 21 -20.24 -14.24 -9.82
CA SER A 21 -19.85 -13.93 -8.43
C SER A 21 -19.34 -15.16 -7.65
N PRO A 22 -19.92 -16.37 -7.78
CA PRO A 22 -19.34 -17.60 -7.21
C PRO A 22 -17.94 -17.94 -7.71
N VAL A 23 -17.68 -17.86 -9.01
CA VAL A 23 -16.35 -18.15 -9.58
C VAL A 23 -15.31 -17.18 -9.06
N MET A 24 -15.66 -15.88 -9.00
CA MET A 24 -14.79 -14.85 -8.44
C MET A 24 -14.53 -15.05 -6.95
N SER A 25 -15.56 -15.45 -6.20
CA SER A 25 -15.43 -15.76 -4.77
C SER A 25 -14.49 -16.95 -4.53
N CYS A 26 -14.52 -17.97 -5.40
CA CYS A 26 -13.60 -19.11 -5.33
C CYS A 26 -12.13 -18.73 -5.55
N LEU A 27 -11.85 -17.61 -6.22
CA LEU A 27 -10.49 -17.08 -6.39
C LEU A 27 -10.10 -16.12 -5.28
N PHE A 28 -11.04 -15.29 -4.84
CA PHE A 28 -10.83 -14.31 -3.78
C PHE A 28 -10.34 -14.95 -2.47
N PHE A 29 -10.98 -16.04 -2.01
CA PHE A 29 -10.62 -16.65 -0.72
C PHE A 29 -9.18 -17.19 -0.67
N PRO A 30 -8.72 -18.01 -1.64
CA PRO A 30 -7.32 -18.42 -1.71
C PRO A 30 -6.36 -17.25 -1.82
N MET A 31 -6.66 -16.25 -2.64
CA MET A 31 -5.81 -15.06 -2.82
C MET A 31 -5.62 -14.29 -1.50
N LYS A 32 -6.71 -14.09 -0.74
CA LYS A 32 -6.65 -13.43 0.57
C LYS A 32 -5.85 -14.24 1.59
N PHE A 33 -5.94 -15.57 1.55
CA PHE A 33 -5.19 -16.45 2.45
C PHE A 33 -3.69 -16.45 2.14
N ILE A 34 -3.30 -16.33 0.87
CA ILE A 34 -1.90 -16.37 0.45
C ILE A 34 -1.20 -15.03 0.71
N LEU A 35 -1.91 -13.90 0.70
CA LEU A 35 -1.34 -12.56 0.87
C LEU A 35 -0.28 -12.46 2.00
N PRO A 36 -0.56 -12.85 3.26
CA PRO A 36 0.44 -12.76 4.33
C PRO A 36 1.64 -13.72 4.17
N ALA A 37 1.53 -14.73 3.31
CA ALA A 37 2.57 -15.72 3.08
C ALA A 37 3.52 -15.36 1.92
N ILE A 38 3.21 -14.33 1.12
CA ILE A 38 3.98 -13.96 -0.09
C ILE A 38 5.50 -13.83 0.16
N PRO A 39 5.98 -13.15 1.22
CA PRO A 39 7.42 -13.05 1.47
C PRO A 39 8.11 -14.40 1.69
N SER A 40 7.37 -15.39 2.21
CA SER A 40 7.87 -16.73 2.53
C SER A 40 7.79 -17.71 1.34
N LEU A 41 7.15 -17.34 0.23
CA LEU A 41 7.04 -18.21 -0.94
C LEU A 41 8.36 -18.32 -1.70
N SER A 42 8.54 -19.43 -2.42
CA SER A 42 9.64 -19.55 -3.38
C SER A 42 9.47 -18.60 -4.56
N TYR A 43 10.57 -18.26 -5.23
CA TYR A 43 10.55 -17.45 -6.45
C TYR A 43 9.58 -17.99 -7.51
N GLU A 44 9.59 -19.31 -7.78
CA GLU A 44 8.69 -19.91 -8.77
C GLU A 44 7.21 -19.78 -8.39
N GLN A 45 6.88 -19.88 -7.11
CA GLN A 45 5.50 -19.66 -6.62
C GLN A 45 5.10 -18.19 -6.80
N ARG A 46 5.95 -17.23 -6.42
CA ARG A 46 5.70 -15.80 -6.63
C ARG A 46 5.56 -15.47 -8.10
N ARG A 47 6.41 -16.01 -8.97
CA ARG A 47 6.38 -15.79 -10.43
C ARG A 47 5.07 -16.30 -11.03
N LEU A 48 4.60 -17.48 -10.62
CA LEU A 48 3.30 -18.01 -11.09
C LEU A 48 2.16 -17.07 -10.69
N MET A 49 2.12 -16.67 -9.42
CA MET A 49 1.10 -15.76 -8.91
C MET A 49 1.14 -14.41 -9.61
N PHE A 50 2.33 -13.84 -9.78
CA PHE A 50 2.56 -12.58 -10.49
C PHE A 50 1.91 -12.59 -11.88
N ASN A 51 2.18 -13.63 -12.68
CA ASN A 51 1.62 -13.75 -14.03
C ASN A 51 0.08 -13.84 -14.01
N ILE A 52 -0.48 -14.58 -13.05
CA ILE A 52 -1.94 -14.70 -12.90
C ILE A 52 -2.56 -13.35 -12.54
N ILE A 53 -2.02 -12.70 -11.52
CA ILE A 53 -2.55 -11.44 -10.98
C ILE A 53 -2.43 -10.33 -12.03
N LEU A 54 -1.29 -10.22 -12.70
CA LEU A 54 -1.09 -9.24 -13.77
C LEU A 54 -2.09 -9.46 -14.89
N ALA A 55 -2.27 -10.70 -15.34
CA ALA A 55 -3.24 -11.01 -16.39
C ALA A 55 -4.71 -10.78 -15.96
N LEU A 56 -5.05 -10.99 -14.68
CA LEU A 56 -6.35 -10.62 -14.12
C LEU A 56 -6.56 -9.11 -14.20
N LEU A 57 -5.58 -8.33 -13.72
CA LEU A 57 -5.66 -6.87 -13.68
C LEU A 57 -5.77 -6.26 -15.08
N LEU A 58 -4.93 -6.70 -16.03
CA LEU A 58 -4.93 -6.22 -17.40
C LEU A 58 -6.27 -6.43 -18.13
N ARG A 59 -7.05 -7.44 -17.71
CA ARG A 59 -8.35 -7.75 -18.33
C ARG A 59 -9.54 -7.01 -17.69
N ILE A 60 -9.34 -6.27 -16.59
CA ILE A 60 -10.39 -5.48 -15.94
C ILE A 60 -10.90 -4.36 -16.87
N GLN A 61 -10.04 -3.84 -17.77
CA GLN A 61 -10.28 -2.64 -18.58
C GLN A 61 -11.53 -2.70 -19.49
N GLY A 62 -12.15 -3.87 -19.65
CA GLY A 62 -13.38 -4.04 -20.43
C GLY A 62 -14.69 -4.04 -19.65
N ASN A 63 -14.65 -3.90 -18.32
CA ASN A 63 -15.82 -3.87 -17.46
C ASN A 63 -15.96 -2.44 -16.93
N GLY A 64 -16.98 -1.69 -17.34
CA GLY A 64 -17.44 -0.59 -16.48
C GLY A 64 -17.62 -1.20 -15.10
N LEU A 65 -16.92 -0.69 -14.08
CA LEU A 65 -16.80 -1.26 -12.73
C LEU A 65 -18.15 -1.85 -12.31
N ASN A 66 -18.33 -3.15 -12.57
CA ASN A 66 -19.60 -3.80 -12.31
C ASN A 66 -19.74 -3.75 -10.79
N THR A 67 -20.83 -3.18 -10.31
CA THR A 67 -21.10 -2.93 -8.88
C THR A 67 -21.22 -4.20 -8.04
N ASP A 68 -20.94 -5.37 -8.62
CA ASP A 68 -20.88 -6.64 -7.92
C ASP A 68 -19.71 -6.66 -6.93
N VAL A 69 -20.06 -6.90 -5.67
CA VAL A 69 -19.14 -6.93 -4.53
C VAL A 69 -18.00 -7.93 -4.75
N ALA A 70 -18.24 -9.05 -5.45
CA ALA A 70 -17.20 -10.04 -5.72
C ALA A 70 -16.14 -9.52 -6.69
N HIS A 71 -16.54 -8.72 -7.69
CA HIS A 71 -15.59 -8.07 -8.60
C HIS A 71 -14.70 -7.10 -7.83
N VAL A 72 -15.29 -6.20 -7.03
CA VAL A 72 -14.56 -5.23 -6.21
C VAL A 72 -13.53 -5.93 -5.31
N LYS A 73 -13.95 -7.00 -4.62
CA LYS A 73 -13.06 -7.80 -3.76
C LYS A 73 -11.91 -8.45 -4.53
N LEU A 74 -12.17 -8.99 -5.72
CA LEU A 74 -11.15 -9.61 -6.55
C LEU A 74 -10.13 -8.58 -7.05
N ILE A 75 -10.57 -7.40 -7.47
CA ILE A 75 -9.69 -6.30 -7.88
C ILE A 75 -8.80 -5.89 -6.71
N TYR A 76 -9.41 -5.59 -5.56
CA TYR A 76 -8.69 -5.18 -4.36
C TYR A 76 -7.60 -6.20 -3.96
N VAL A 77 -7.95 -7.49 -3.83
CA VAL A 77 -6.96 -8.51 -3.44
C VAL A 77 -5.88 -8.72 -4.50
N SER A 78 -6.21 -8.53 -5.79
CA SER A 78 -5.23 -8.60 -6.88
C SER A 78 -4.22 -7.46 -6.78
N LEU A 79 -4.67 -6.24 -6.46
CA LEU A 79 -3.76 -5.10 -6.22
C LEU A 79 -2.87 -5.37 -5.02
N CYS A 80 -3.43 -5.80 -3.88
CA CYS A 80 -2.65 -6.09 -2.67
C CYS A 80 -1.57 -7.16 -2.93
N LEU A 81 -1.92 -8.25 -3.62
CA LEU A 81 -0.96 -9.30 -3.93
C LEU A 81 0.14 -8.82 -4.89
N LEU A 82 -0.19 -8.00 -5.89
CA LEU A 82 0.80 -7.49 -6.83
C LEU A 82 1.78 -6.54 -6.13
N ILE A 83 1.26 -5.64 -5.28
CA ILE A 83 2.08 -4.76 -4.43
C ILE A 83 3.05 -5.59 -3.58
N GLU A 84 2.54 -6.61 -2.90
CA GLU A 84 3.37 -7.42 -2.00
C GLU A 84 4.44 -8.23 -2.75
N ILE A 85 4.12 -8.73 -3.94
CA ILE A 85 5.11 -9.38 -4.81
C ILE A 85 6.19 -8.38 -5.26
N VAL A 86 5.78 -7.16 -5.68
CA VAL A 86 6.70 -6.12 -6.13
C VAL A 86 7.63 -5.63 -5.01
N ARG A 87 7.16 -5.64 -3.75
CA ARG A 87 7.96 -5.31 -2.57
C ARG A 87 8.91 -6.43 -2.16
N SER A 88 8.46 -7.69 -2.23
CA SER A 88 9.21 -8.84 -1.71
C SER A 88 10.18 -9.46 -2.72
N ASP A 89 10.05 -9.19 -4.02
CA ASP A 89 10.85 -9.82 -5.06
C ASP A 89 11.41 -8.82 -6.08
N GLY A 90 12.69 -8.47 -5.92
CA GLY A 90 13.36 -7.49 -6.78
C GLY A 90 13.43 -7.88 -8.27
N VAL A 91 13.43 -9.18 -8.59
CA VAL A 91 13.46 -9.64 -9.99
C VAL A 91 12.12 -9.39 -10.66
N LEU A 92 11.02 -9.77 -10.01
CA LEU A 92 9.66 -9.53 -10.52
C LEU A 92 9.30 -8.04 -10.50
N SER A 93 9.77 -7.30 -9.49
CA SER A 93 9.68 -5.83 -9.43
C SER A 93 10.31 -5.19 -10.67
N ASN A 94 11.55 -5.58 -10.99
CA ASN A 94 12.24 -5.06 -12.17
C ASN A 94 11.56 -5.48 -13.47
N GLN A 95 11.06 -6.72 -13.56
CA GLN A 95 10.30 -7.18 -14.72
C GLN A 95 9.08 -6.28 -14.98
N LEU A 96 8.31 -5.92 -13.96
CA LEU A 96 7.13 -5.07 -14.11
C LEU A 96 7.47 -3.60 -14.33
N LYS A 97 8.60 -3.13 -13.78
CA LYS A 97 9.10 -1.74 -13.95
C LYS A 97 9.69 -1.47 -15.32
N ASN A 98 10.16 -2.50 -16.03
CA ASN A 98 10.70 -2.35 -17.37
C ASN A 98 9.64 -1.81 -18.35
N GLU A 99 10.08 -0.99 -19.31
CA GLU A 99 9.23 -0.42 -20.35
C GLU A 99 8.68 -1.54 -21.25
N THR A 100 7.51 -2.04 -20.89
CA THR A 100 6.76 -3.08 -21.58
C THR A 100 5.35 -2.59 -21.89
N GLU A 101 4.72 -3.19 -22.91
CA GLU A 101 3.32 -2.93 -23.23
C GLU A 101 2.41 -3.23 -22.03
N GLU A 102 2.68 -4.32 -21.31
CA GLU A 102 1.97 -4.72 -20.09
C GLU A 102 2.08 -3.66 -18.98
N LYS A 103 3.26 -3.07 -18.76
CA LYS A 103 3.42 -1.96 -17.79
C LYS A 103 2.57 -0.76 -18.19
N SER A 104 2.65 -0.34 -19.45
CA SER A 104 1.89 0.82 -19.96
C SER A 104 0.38 0.59 -19.78
N ASP A 105 -0.12 -0.59 -20.11
CA ASP A 105 -1.54 -0.91 -20.00
C ASP A 105 -1.99 -1.04 -18.55
N LEU A 106 -1.14 -1.62 -17.69
CA LEU A 106 -1.39 -1.63 -16.25
C LEU A 106 -1.47 -0.21 -15.69
N ILE A 107 -0.55 0.68 -16.02
CA ILE A 107 -0.58 2.09 -15.57
C ILE A 107 -1.88 2.78 -16.01
N LYS A 108 -2.34 2.59 -17.26
CA LYS A 108 -3.63 3.14 -17.72
C LYS A 108 -4.80 2.64 -16.88
N ILE A 109 -4.80 1.35 -16.53
CA ILE A 109 -5.84 0.75 -15.69
C ILE A 109 -5.80 1.33 -14.28
N LEU A 110 -4.62 1.36 -13.66
CA LEU A 110 -4.44 1.89 -12.32
C LEU A 110 -4.81 3.37 -12.24
N SER A 111 -4.43 4.18 -13.23
CA SER A 111 -4.80 5.59 -13.31
C SER A 111 -6.31 5.80 -13.46
N SER A 112 -7.02 4.88 -14.13
CA SER A 112 -8.48 4.89 -14.16
C SER A 112 -9.08 4.49 -12.81
N LEU A 113 -8.55 3.46 -12.16
CA LEU A 113 -9.00 3.00 -10.85
C LEU A 113 -8.78 4.06 -9.75
N SER A 114 -7.65 4.77 -9.77
CA SER A 114 -7.34 5.81 -8.79
C SER A 114 -8.20 7.06 -8.95
N LYS A 115 -8.51 7.47 -10.19
CA LYS A 115 -9.26 8.72 -10.46
C LYS A 115 -10.78 8.53 -10.52
N ASN A 116 -11.24 7.38 -11.00
CA ASN A 116 -12.67 7.14 -11.29
C ASN A 116 -13.27 5.98 -10.47
N GLY A 117 -12.50 5.31 -9.62
CA GLY A 117 -13.00 4.23 -8.78
C GLY A 117 -14.03 4.73 -7.77
N SER A 118 -15.12 4.00 -7.55
CA SER A 118 -16.09 4.30 -6.50
C SER A 118 -15.70 3.76 -5.12
N ASN A 119 -14.62 2.98 -5.06
CA ASN A 119 -14.13 2.33 -3.84
C ASN A 119 -12.77 2.93 -3.45
N GLU A 120 -12.73 3.64 -2.31
CA GLU A 120 -11.52 4.34 -1.84
C GLU A 120 -10.37 3.39 -1.53
N GLN A 121 -10.63 2.15 -1.08
CA GLN A 121 -9.58 1.16 -0.84
C GLN A 121 -8.90 0.71 -2.13
N ILE A 122 -9.66 0.55 -3.22
CA ILE A 122 -9.10 0.29 -4.55
C ILE A 122 -8.33 1.50 -5.05
N GLN A 123 -8.83 2.72 -4.84
CA GLN A 123 -8.11 3.94 -5.21
C GLN A 123 -6.76 4.01 -4.51
N LEU A 124 -6.71 3.78 -3.20
CA LEU A 124 -5.47 3.75 -2.40
C LEU A 124 -4.48 2.73 -2.95
N LYS A 125 -4.91 1.48 -3.14
CA LYS A 125 -4.03 0.41 -3.65
C LYS A 125 -3.60 0.65 -5.09
N ALA A 126 -4.43 1.30 -5.91
CA ALA A 126 -4.04 1.69 -7.26
C ALA A 126 -2.96 2.78 -7.23
N VAL A 127 -3.11 3.81 -6.38
CA VAL A 127 -2.09 4.87 -6.21
C VAL A 127 -0.78 4.30 -5.67
N GLU A 128 -0.85 3.46 -4.65
CA GLU A 128 0.30 2.74 -4.08
C GLU A 128 1.03 1.90 -5.13
N LEU A 129 0.31 1.17 -5.97
CA LEU A 129 0.96 0.40 -7.03
C LEU A 129 1.57 1.29 -8.11
N ILE A 130 0.94 2.41 -8.49
CA ILE A 130 1.54 3.35 -9.46
C ILE A 130 2.85 3.92 -8.90
N SER A 131 2.88 4.32 -7.62
CA SER A 131 4.10 4.89 -7.00
C SER A 131 5.25 3.89 -6.94
N LEU A 132 4.94 2.59 -6.87
CA LEU A 132 5.94 1.53 -6.96
C LEU A 132 6.45 1.27 -8.38
N LEU A 133 5.69 1.62 -9.43
CA LEU A 133 6.01 1.27 -10.83
C LEU A 133 6.60 2.40 -11.66
N VAL A 134 6.32 3.64 -11.25
CA VAL A 134 6.66 4.84 -12.00
C VAL A 134 7.72 5.62 -11.23
N PRO A 135 8.75 6.18 -11.89
CA PRO A 135 9.70 7.07 -11.25
C PRO A 135 8.99 8.23 -10.53
N GLU A 136 9.56 8.67 -9.41
CA GLU A 136 8.94 9.68 -8.56
C GLU A 136 8.56 10.97 -9.31
N ASP A 137 9.44 11.45 -10.20
CA ASP A 137 9.20 12.65 -11.01
C ASP A 137 8.00 12.52 -11.96
N GLU A 138 7.77 11.31 -12.50
CA GLU A 138 6.63 11.02 -13.37
C GLU A 138 5.36 10.86 -12.53
N PHE A 139 5.44 10.16 -11.39
CA PHE A 139 4.34 10.02 -10.46
C PHE A 139 3.79 11.39 -10.02
N ARG A 140 4.67 12.35 -9.69
CA ARG A 140 4.32 13.73 -9.30
C ARG A 140 3.66 14.52 -10.43
N LYS A 141 4.04 14.31 -11.69
CA LYS A 141 3.44 15.01 -12.83
C LYS A 141 2.00 14.58 -13.08
N GLU A 142 1.71 13.29 -12.86
CA GLU A 142 0.41 12.70 -13.19
C GLU A 142 -0.58 12.66 -12.03
N ASN A 143 -0.07 12.81 -10.80
CA ASN A 143 -0.84 12.75 -9.56
C ASN A 143 -0.63 14.02 -8.74
N ASN A 144 -1.74 14.66 -8.36
CA ASN A 144 -1.71 15.83 -7.49
C ASN A 144 -1.39 15.38 -6.04
N THR A 145 -0.26 15.82 -5.51
CA THR A 145 0.23 15.44 -4.16
C THR A 145 -0.81 15.70 -3.08
N GLU A 146 -1.48 16.86 -3.10
CA GLU A 146 -2.53 17.21 -2.14
C GLU A 146 -3.70 16.21 -2.14
N SER A 147 -4.17 15.83 -3.32
CA SER A 147 -5.25 14.86 -3.49
C SER A 147 -4.84 13.46 -3.06
N VAL A 148 -3.62 13.03 -3.39
CA VAL A 148 -3.08 11.73 -2.98
C VAL A 148 -2.93 11.68 -1.47
N THR A 149 -2.25 12.64 -0.87
CA THR A 149 -2.09 12.72 0.59
C THR A 149 -3.45 12.80 1.28
N GLY A 150 -4.38 13.59 0.75
CA GLY A 150 -5.74 13.70 1.27
C GLY A 150 -6.52 12.40 1.26
N LEU A 151 -6.33 11.56 0.24
CA LEU A 151 -6.96 10.24 0.18
C LEU A 151 -6.45 9.33 1.31
N PHE A 152 -5.13 9.27 1.53
CA PHE A 152 -4.52 8.48 2.61
C PHE A 152 -4.92 9.00 3.99
N VAL A 153 -4.79 10.31 4.23
CA VAL A 153 -5.11 10.94 5.51
C VAL A 153 -6.59 10.75 5.86
N LYS A 154 -7.50 10.95 4.91
CA LYS A 154 -8.94 10.74 5.11
C LYS A 154 -9.25 9.30 5.52
N ASN A 155 -8.70 8.32 4.80
CA ASN A 155 -8.96 6.91 5.06
C ASN A 155 -8.33 6.44 6.37
N PHE A 156 -7.11 6.89 6.67
CA PHE A 156 -6.44 6.62 7.94
C PHE A 156 -7.25 7.17 9.12
N ASN A 157 -7.62 8.44 9.08
CA ASN A 157 -8.42 9.07 10.15
C ASN A 157 -9.79 8.42 10.32
N ALA A 158 -10.41 7.95 9.22
CA ALA A 158 -11.65 7.19 9.30
C ALA A 158 -11.45 5.85 10.02
N ALA A 159 -10.44 5.07 9.63
CA ALA A 159 -10.12 3.78 10.24
C ALA A 159 -9.80 3.92 11.75
N VAL A 160 -9.00 4.92 12.13
CA VAL A 160 -8.68 5.20 13.54
C VAL A 160 -9.94 5.57 14.33
N ARG A 161 -10.79 6.45 13.81
CA ARG A 161 -12.04 6.85 14.47
C ARG A 161 -12.99 5.67 14.66
N ASP A 162 -13.07 4.79 13.66
CA ASP A 162 -14.00 3.67 13.64
C ASP A 162 -13.43 2.44 14.40
N GLY A 163 -12.22 2.55 14.96
CA GLY A 163 -11.56 1.50 15.74
C GLY A 163 -11.03 0.33 14.90
N GLU A 164 -10.88 0.53 13.60
CA GLU A 164 -10.43 -0.48 12.64
C GLU A 164 -8.90 -0.44 12.49
N SER A 165 -8.16 -0.80 13.55
CA SER A 165 -6.70 -0.70 13.57
C SER A 165 -6.02 -1.36 12.38
N LYS A 166 -6.49 -2.55 11.98
CA LYS A 166 -5.97 -3.25 10.78
C LYS A 166 -6.12 -2.45 9.50
N ASN A 167 -7.23 -1.74 9.34
CA ASN A 167 -7.44 -0.90 8.17
C ASN A 167 -6.55 0.36 8.24
N ALA A 168 -6.31 0.89 9.43
CA ALA A 168 -5.36 1.99 9.63
C ALA A 168 -3.93 1.56 9.24
N ASP A 169 -3.52 0.35 9.65
CA ASP A 169 -2.21 -0.22 9.29
C ASP A 169 -2.10 -0.41 7.78
N GLU A 170 -3.11 -1.00 7.13
CA GLU A 170 -3.13 -1.18 5.66
C GLU A 170 -3.02 0.14 4.87
N VAL A 171 -3.56 1.24 5.42
CA VAL A 171 -3.44 2.59 4.85
C VAL A 171 -2.03 3.14 5.09
N LEU A 172 -1.48 2.99 6.29
CA LEU A 172 -0.12 3.43 6.61
C LEU A 172 0.95 2.67 5.82
N GLU A 173 0.77 1.37 5.58
CA GLU A 173 1.68 0.57 4.75
C GLU A 173 1.79 1.14 3.33
N GLY A 174 0.66 1.54 2.74
CA GLY A 174 0.65 2.18 1.43
C GLY A 174 1.20 3.59 1.44
N PHE A 175 1.07 4.28 2.57
CA PHE A 175 1.56 5.64 2.72
C PHE A 175 3.06 5.72 3.00
N ARG A 176 3.64 4.69 3.63
CA ARG A 176 5.06 4.63 4.03
C ARG A 176 6.03 4.93 2.89
N ASP A 177 5.76 4.40 1.70
CA ASP A 177 6.67 4.58 0.56
C ASP A 177 6.51 5.99 -0.05
N LEU A 178 5.33 6.62 0.11
CA LEU A 178 5.05 7.96 -0.39
C LEU A 178 5.58 9.07 0.52
N ILE A 179 5.55 8.87 1.84
CA ILE A 179 5.94 9.90 2.82
C ILE A 179 7.43 10.22 2.81
N GLN A 180 8.26 9.43 2.11
CA GLN A 180 9.67 9.76 1.89
C GLN A 180 9.87 11.04 1.06
N ASN A 181 8.82 11.49 0.35
CA ASN A 181 8.82 12.69 -0.47
C ASN A 181 8.51 13.95 0.35
N ASP A 182 9.38 14.97 0.26
CA ASP A 182 9.21 16.24 0.96
C ASP A 182 7.86 16.94 0.68
N ASP A 183 7.36 16.91 -0.55
CA ASP A 183 6.06 17.51 -0.91
C ASP A 183 4.91 16.78 -0.18
N VAL A 184 5.02 15.45 -0.02
CA VAL A 184 4.03 14.65 0.72
C VAL A 184 4.10 14.98 2.20
N GLN A 185 5.30 15.14 2.76
CA GLN A 185 5.49 15.55 4.16
C GLN A 185 4.91 16.94 4.43
N GLU A 186 5.13 17.90 3.55
CA GLU A 186 4.52 19.24 3.66
C GLU A 186 2.99 19.15 3.69
N GLU A 187 2.42 18.26 2.88
CA GLU A 187 0.98 18.11 2.76
C GLU A 187 0.35 17.35 3.95
N VAL A 188 1.10 16.43 4.55
CA VAL A 188 0.76 15.83 5.86
C VAL A 188 0.63 16.91 6.94
N MET A 189 1.54 17.90 6.94
CA MET A 189 1.51 19.00 7.90
C MET A 189 0.35 19.96 7.64
N LYS A 190 0.12 20.36 6.39
CA LYS A 190 -1.00 21.25 6.02
C LYS A 190 -2.36 20.64 6.35
N GLN A 191 -2.49 19.31 6.26
CA GLN A 191 -3.71 18.58 6.56
C GLN A 191 -3.84 18.16 8.04
N ASP A 192 -2.92 18.58 8.91
CA ASP A 192 -2.91 18.26 10.35
C ASP A 192 -2.99 16.74 10.64
N ALA A 193 -2.34 15.94 9.79
CA ALA A 193 -2.41 14.48 9.89
C ALA A 193 -1.42 13.89 10.90
N LEU A 194 -0.25 14.52 11.06
CA LEU A 194 0.83 14.03 11.93
C LEU A 194 0.38 13.77 13.39
N PRO A 195 -0.40 14.66 14.05
CA PRO A 195 -0.87 14.37 15.41
C PRO A 195 -1.70 13.10 15.52
N SER A 196 -2.52 12.80 14.51
CA SER A 196 -3.34 11.57 14.48
C SER A 196 -2.46 10.33 14.32
N ILE A 197 -1.42 10.41 13.49
CA ILE A 197 -0.44 9.32 13.31
C ILE A 197 0.37 9.10 14.59
N MET A 198 0.84 10.16 15.24
CA MET A 198 1.56 10.09 16.52
C MET A 198 0.69 9.48 17.62
N LYS A 199 -0.59 9.85 17.69
CA LYS A 199 -1.53 9.25 18.62
C LYS A 199 -1.69 7.75 18.37
N PHE A 200 -1.89 7.36 17.11
CA PHE A 200 -1.98 5.94 16.73
C PHE A 200 -0.72 5.16 17.09
N ALA A 201 0.47 5.73 16.85
CA ALA A 201 1.74 5.13 17.24
C ALA A 201 1.85 4.87 18.77
N LYS A 202 1.33 5.77 19.61
CA LYS A 202 1.27 5.55 21.07
C LYS A 202 0.37 4.38 21.47
N GLU A 203 -0.71 4.18 20.72
CA GLU A 203 -1.71 3.13 20.98
C GLU A 203 -1.23 1.76 20.49
N SER A 204 -0.45 1.71 19.40
CA SER A 204 -0.01 0.47 18.75
C SER A 204 1.24 -0.19 19.35
N LYS A 205 1.94 0.45 20.31
CA LYS A 205 3.09 0.02 21.17
C LYS A 205 4.17 -0.92 20.59
N ASP A 206 3.77 -2.06 20.06
CA ASP A 206 4.60 -3.13 19.51
C ASP A 206 4.64 -3.09 17.96
N ASP A 207 3.90 -2.17 17.32
CA ASP A 207 3.92 -2.01 15.88
C ASP A 207 4.98 -0.98 15.43
N PRO A 208 6.01 -1.38 14.66
CA PRO A 208 6.99 -0.45 14.12
C PRO A 208 6.44 0.46 13.02
N LEU A 209 5.35 0.10 12.33
CA LEU A 209 4.90 0.81 11.14
C LEU A 209 4.49 2.28 11.40
N PRO A 210 3.64 2.60 12.41
CA PRO A 210 3.32 3.99 12.72
C PRO A 210 4.57 4.81 13.12
N LEU A 211 5.52 4.19 13.82
CA LEU A 211 6.77 4.83 14.21
C LEU A 211 7.69 5.09 13.02
N GLU A 212 7.69 4.23 12.00
CA GLU A 212 8.45 4.44 10.77
C GLU A 212 7.93 5.67 9.99
N VAL A 213 6.62 5.84 9.94
CA VAL A 213 5.98 7.02 9.34
C VAL A 213 6.34 8.28 10.14
N VAL A 214 6.24 8.26 11.47
CA VAL A 214 6.65 9.39 12.32
C VAL A 214 8.14 9.69 12.19
N TYR A 215 9.00 8.67 12.11
CA TYR A 215 10.43 8.84 11.94
C TYR A 215 10.75 9.59 10.64
N THR A 216 10.09 9.25 9.54
CA THR A 216 10.24 9.99 8.28
C THR A 216 9.88 11.47 8.43
N MET A 217 8.83 11.77 9.21
CA MET A 217 8.41 13.16 9.47
C MET A 217 9.40 13.97 10.33
N THR A 218 10.38 13.33 10.98
CA THR A 218 11.45 14.05 11.71
C THR A 218 12.43 14.79 10.80
N PHE A 219 12.44 14.47 9.50
CA PHE A 219 13.25 15.16 8.50
C PHE A 219 12.57 16.43 7.95
N ASN A 220 11.25 16.53 8.11
CA ASN A 220 10.50 17.76 7.87
C ASN A 220 10.68 18.72 9.06
N LYS A 221 10.97 20.01 8.81
CA LYS A 221 11.22 20.99 9.89
C LYS A 221 10.01 21.21 10.79
N ASP A 222 8.82 21.33 10.21
CA ASP A 222 7.59 21.56 10.96
C ASP A 222 7.15 20.27 11.66
N GLY A 223 7.28 19.11 10.99
CA GLY A 223 7.05 17.80 11.60
C GLY A 223 7.95 17.52 12.80
N ASN A 224 9.25 17.77 12.67
CA ASN A 224 10.22 17.65 13.77
C ASN A 224 9.83 18.51 14.97
N LYS A 225 9.45 19.77 14.71
CA LYS A 225 8.99 20.69 15.75
C LYS A 225 7.73 20.17 16.44
N THR A 226 6.71 19.74 15.70
CA THR A 226 5.48 19.16 16.24
C THR A 226 5.77 17.94 17.14
N ILE A 227 6.64 17.04 16.70
CA ILE A 227 7.05 15.85 17.46
C ILE A 227 7.74 16.26 18.77
N ARG A 228 8.66 17.23 18.70
CA ARG A 228 9.43 17.72 19.87
C ARG A 228 8.56 18.43 20.90
N GLU A 229 7.50 19.10 20.46
CA GLU A 229 6.59 19.85 21.33
C GLU A 229 5.56 18.94 22.04
N ASP A 230 5.26 17.76 21.49
CA ASP A 230 4.42 16.74 22.15
C ASP A 230 5.22 15.94 23.19
N LYS A 231 5.24 16.45 24.42
CA LYS A 231 5.93 15.82 25.55
C LYS A 231 5.47 14.38 25.82
N GLU A 232 4.18 14.09 25.64
CA GLU A 232 3.64 12.77 25.91
C GLU A 232 4.16 11.76 24.89
N PHE A 233 4.20 12.14 23.61
CA PHE A 233 4.81 11.33 22.57
C PHE A 233 6.31 11.14 22.80
N VAL A 234 7.04 12.21 23.13
CA VAL A 234 8.50 12.11 23.41
C VAL A 234 8.79 11.15 24.57
N ASP A 235 8.03 11.24 25.66
CA ASP A 235 8.22 10.33 26.80
C ASP A 235 7.85 8.89 26.45
N HIS A 236 6.84 8.68 25.60
CA HIS A 236 6.53 7.37 25.06
C HIS A 236 7.69 6.81 24.23
N VAL A 237 8.26 7.58 23.29
CA VAL A 237 9.38 7.14 22.46
C VAL A 237 10.63 6.83 23.30
N LYS A 238 10.90 7.58 24.39
CA LYS A 238 12.00 7.24 25.31
C LYS A 238 11.84 5.84 25.91
N LEU A 239 10.63 5.45 26.30
CA LEU A 239 10.37 4.11 26.83
C LEU A 239 10.57 3.03 25.77
N LEU A 240 10.21 3.32 24.53
CA LEU A 240 10.36 2.36 23.41
C LEU A 240 11.81 2.06 23.04
N ARG A 241 12.78 2.90 23.44
CA ARG A 241 14.21 2.63 23.21
C ARG A 241 14.66 1.31 23.83
N ASP A 242 14.05 0.94 24.96
CA ASP A 242 14.35 -0.29 25.69
C ASP A 242 13.40 -1.45 25.31
N SER A 243 12.63 -1.32 24.22
CA SER A 243 11.75 -2.38 23.74
C SER A 243 12.53 -3.64 23.34
N GLU A 244 11.99 -4.82 23.67
CA GLU A 244 12.52 -6.10 23.21
C GLU A 244 12.39 -6.28 21.68
N MET A 245 11.48 -5.51 21.05
CA MET A 245 11.32 -5.49 19.60
C MET A 245 12.38 -4.60 18.97
N ARG A 246 13.36 -5.24 18.32
CA ARG A 246 14.52 -4.57 17.72
C ARG A 246 14.16 -3.42 16.79
N ASP A 247 13.17 -3.60 15.93
CA ASP A 247 12.79 -2.58 14.94
C ASP A 247 12.15 -1.35 15.62
N VAL A 248 11.29 -1.59 16.62
CA VAL A 248 10.70 -0.53 17.45
C VAL A 248 11.78 0.24 18.21
N SER A 249 12.69 -0.46 18.90
CA SER A 249 13.81 0.16 19.61
C SER A 249 14.70 1.00 18.68
N LYS A 250 15.04 0.45 17.50
CA LYS A 250 15.84 1.17 16.48
C LYS A 250 15.14 2.45 16.00
N LEU A 251 13.85 2.39 15.69
CA LEU A 251 13.08 3.56 15.26
C LEU A 251 12.99 4.60 16.38
N ALA A 252 12.73 4.17 17.61
CA ALA A 252 12.68 5.05 18.77
C ALA A 252 14.00 5.78 19.00
N HIS A 253 15.13 5.07 18.89
CA HIS A 253 16.46 5.68 18.92
C HIS A 253 16.66 6.70 17.79
N GLY A 254 16.23 6.38 16.57
CA GLY A 254 16.30 7.27 15.42
C GLY A 254 15.51 8.55 15.61
N ILE A 255 14.27 8.45 16.09
CA ILE A 255 13.40 9.60 16.39
C ILE A 255 14.04 10.47 17.47
N MET A 256 14.48 9.89 18.59
CA MET A 256 15.09 10.66 19.68
C MET A 256 16.34 11.41 19.24
N TRP A 257 17.22 10.75 18.47
CA TRP A 257 18.42 11.40 17.93
C TRP A 257 18.07 12.64 17.09
N LYS A 258 17.02 12.56 16.26
CA LYS A 258 16.60 13.65 15.38
C LYS A 258 15.94 14.85 16.07
N ILE A 259 15.32 14.65 17.22
CA ILE A 259 14.63 15.73 17.95
C ILE A 259 15.46 16.32 19.10
N GLU A 260 16.51 15.61 19.53
CA GLU A 260 17.48 16.06 20.52
C GLU A 260 18.62 16.90 19.91
N ASP A 261 19.01 16.61 18.65
CA ASP A 261 19.91 17.44 17.83
C ASP A 261 19.32 18.85 17.54
#